data_AF-A0A925D6B6-F1
#
_entry.id   AF-A0A925D6B6-F1
#
_cell.length_a   1.000
_cell.length_b   1.000
_cell.length_c   1.000
_cell.angle_alpha   90.00
_cell.angle_beta   90.00
_cell.angle_gamma   90.00
#
_symmetry.space_group_name_H-M   'P 1'
#
loop_
_entity.id
_entity.type
_entity.pdbx_description
1 polymer ?
#
loop_
_entity_poly.entity_id
_entity_poly.type
_entity_poly.pdbx_seq_one_letter_code
_entity_poly.pdbx_strand_id
1 'polypeptide(L)' 'MEKQPPGRPPRNREEGASKIVPIRMTEAEQERYQQAAKRAKETLSGWIRDRLDKAAKREARQN' A
#
# COMPACT_ATOMS: atom_id res chain seq x y z
N MET A 1 33.77 21.49 -22.40
CA MET A 1 32.63 20.56 -22.21
C MET A 1 32.44 20.36 -20.72
N GLU A 2 31.49 21.08 -20.12
CA GLU A 2 31.18 20.93 -18.70
C GLU A 2 30.37 19.63 -18.49
N LYS A 3 30.86 18.77 -17.59
CA LYS A 3 30.19 17.51 -17.23
C LYS A 3 29.07 17.82 -16.25
N GLN A 4 27.83 17.47 -16.59
CA GLN A 4 26.68 17.62 -15.70
C GLN A 4 26.93 16.84 -14.38
N PRO A 5 26.55 17.39 -13.22
CA PRO A 5 26.72 16.71 -11.94
C PRO A 5 25.93 15.40 -11.93
N PRO A 6 26.40 14.34 -11.23
CA PRO A 6 25.73 13.04 -11.19
C PRO A 6 24.38 13.19 -10.47
N GLY A 7 23.33 13.47 -11.25
CA GLY A 7 21.96 13.52 -10.78
C GLY A 7 21.42 12.12 -10.48
N ARG A 8 20.39 12.04 -9.63
CA ARG A 8 19.69 10.79 -9.34
C ARG A 8 19.18 10.19 -10.65
N PRO A 9 19.37 8.88 -10.90
CA PRO A 9 18.87 8.22 -12.10
C PRO A 9 17.37 8.51 -12.29
N PRO A 10 16.90 8.74 -13.53
CA PRO A 10 15.50 8.98 -13.79
C PRO A 10 14.68 7.79 -13.28
N ARG A 11 13.74 8.07 -12.38
CA ARG A 11 12.88 7.05 -11.80
C ARG A 11 11.91 6.60 -12.89
N ASN A 12 11.93 5.32 -13.25
CA ASN A 12 10.97 4.77 -14.19
C ASN A 12 9.56 5.01 -13.62
N ARG A 13 8.75 5.81 -14.33
CA ARG A 13 7.51 6.38 -13.78
C ARG A 13 6.46 5.30 -13.50
N GLU A 14 6.57 4.17 -14.18
CA GLU A 14 5.61 3.07 -14.14
C GLU A 14 5.91 2.04 -13.04
N GLU A 15 7.18 1.88 -12.63
CA GLU A 15 7.60 0.83 -11.68
C GLU A 15 7.28 1.15 -10.20
N GLY A 16 6.73 2.33 -9.91
CA GLY A 16 6.46 2.76 -8.53
C GLY A 16 5.08 3.38 -8.29
N ALA A 17 4.23 3.46 -9.31
CA ALA A 17 2.93 4.09 -9.16
C ALA A 17 1.93 3.15 -8.49
N SER A 18 1.38 3.56 -7.35
CA SER A 18 0.24 2.87 -6.74
C SER A 18 -1.00 3.02 -7.63
N LYS A 19 -1.69 1.91 -7.89
CA LYS A 19 -2.97 1.91 -8.62
C LYS A 19 -4.14 2.07 -7.63
N ILE A 20 -5.19 2.76 -8.06
CA ILE A 20 -6.44 2.83 -7.30
C ILE A 20 -7.19 1.51 -7.51
N VAL A 21 -7.52 0.83 -6.41
CA VAL A 21 -8.30 -0.41 -6.42
C VAL A 21 -9.58 -0.15 -5.62
N PRO A 22 -10.76 -0.09 -6.25
CA PRO A 22 -12.01 0.09 -5.52
C PRO A 22 -12.38 -1.19 -4.77
N ILE A 23 -12.69 -1.06 -3.48
CA ILE A 23 -13.17 -2.16 -2.64
C ILE A 23 -14.57 -1.77 -2.16
N ARG A 24 -15.55 -2.64 -2.42
CA ARG A 24 -16.90 -2.47 -1.88
C ARG A 24 -16.91 -2.91 -0.41
N MET A 25 -17.47 -2.07 0.44
CA MET A 25 -17.70 -2.35 1.85
C MET A 25 -18.98 -1.65 2.29
N THR A 26 -19.65 -2.23 3.28
CA THR A 26 -20.74 -1.57 4.00
C THR A 26 -20.18 -0.48 4.93
N GLU A 27 -21.04 0.45 5.35
CA GLU A 27 -20.65 1.50 6.30
C GLU A 27 -20.15 0.90 7.63
N ALA A 28 -20.83 -0.13 8.13
CA ALA A 28 -20.43 -0.82 9.36
C ALA A 28 -19.08 -1.53 9.24
N GLU A 29 -18.69 -2.03 8.07
CA GLU A 29 -17.35 -2.56 7.84
C GLU A 29 -16.32 -1.44 7.81
N GLN A 30 -16.60 -0.36 7.08
CA GLN A 30 -15.72 0.79 7.00
C GLN A 30 -15.40 1.36 8.39
N GLU A 31 -16.40 1.57 9.24
CA GLU A 31 -16.21 2.08 10.60
C GLU A 31 -15.34 1.15 11.45
N ARG A 32 -15.61 -0.16 11.40
CA ARG A 32 -14.81 -1.16 12.14
C ARG A 32 -13.35 -1.15 11.70
N TYR A 33 -13.08 -1.10 10.39
CA TYR A 33 -11.73 -1.03 9.87
C TYR A 33 -11.04 0.29 10.21
N GLN A 34 -11.77 1.40 10.18
CA GLN A 34 -11.24 2.71 10.53
C GLN A 34 -10.86 2.80 12.02
N GLN A 35 -11.66 2.22 12.91
CA GLN A 35 -11.31 2.10 14.32
C GLN A 35 -10.07 1.23 14.54
N ALA A 36 -9.95 0.11 13.83
CA ALA A 36 -8.79 -0.76 13.90
C ALA A 36 -7.51 -0.07 13.38
N ALA A 37 -7.60 0.64 12.26
CA ALA A 37 -6.50 1.44 11.71
C ALA A 37 -6.07 2.56 12.67
N LYS A 38 -7.02 3.24 13.30
CA LYS A 38 -6.74 4.27 14.32
C LYS A 38 -5.98 3.70 15.51
N ARG A 39 -6.35 2.52 16.00
CA ARG A 39 -5.63 1.81 17.08
C ARG A 39 -4.21 1.43 16.67
N ALA A 40 -4.01 1.06 15.40
CA ALA A 40 -2.71 0.76 14.82
C ALA A 40 -1.87 2.00 14.47
N LYS A 41 -2.44 3.21 14.58
CA LYS A 41 -1.83 4.50 14.16
C LYS A 41 -1.47 4.54 12.66
N GLU A 42 -2.29 3.88 11.84
CA GLU A 42 -2.13 3.82 10.39
C GLU A 42 -3.33 4.46 9.68
N THR A 43 -3.17 4.80 8.40
CA THR A 43 -4.31 5.13 7.55
C THR A 43 -5.14 3.88 7.27
N LEU A 44 -6.44 4.04 6.98
CA LEU A 44 -7.32 2.91 6.65
C LEU A 44 -6.74 2.05 5.50
N SER A 45 -6.31 2.71 4.42
CA SER A 45 -5.72 2.03 3.26
C SER A 45 -4.37 1.37 3.56
N GLY A 46 -3.55 2.00 4.42
CA GLY A 46 -2.28 1.41 4.89
C GLY A 46 -2.52 0.15 5.71
N TRP A 47 -3.44 0.24 6.68
CA TRP A 47 -3.82 -0.88 7.54
C TRP A 47 -4.40 -2.06 6.74
N ILE A 48 -5.32 -1.79 5.81
CA ILE A 48 -5.88 -2.84 4.92
C ILE A 48 -4.77 -3.50 4.10
N ARG A 49 -3.87 -2.70 3.49
CA ARG A 49 -2.78 -3.22 2.68
C ARG A 49 -1.84 -4.12 3.48
N ASP A 50 -1.44 -3.71 4.69
CA ASP A 50 -0.55 -4.50 5.55
C ASP A 50 -1.18 -5.86 5.91
N ARG A 51 -2.48 -5.87 6.24
CA ARG A 51 -3.20 -7.12 6.54
C ARG A 51 -3.29 -8.05 5.34
N LEU A 52 -3.61 -7.51 4.16
CA LEU A 52 -3.69 -8.30 2.94
C LEU A 52 -2.31 -8.83 2.52
N ASP A 53 -1.25 -8.04 2.62
CA ASP A 53 0.11 -8.46 2.29
C ASP A 53 0.59 -9.60 3.21
N LYS A 54 0.31 -9.51 4.51
CA LYS A 54 0.61 -10.58 5.48
C LYS A 54 -0.18 -11.86 5.19
N ALA A 55 -1.46 -11.73 4.84
CA ALA A 55 -2.30 -12.87 4.47
C ALA A 55 -1.78 -13.55 3.19
N ALA A 56 -1.54 -12.76 2.13
CA ALA A 56 -1.01 -13.26 0.86
C ALA A 56 0.34 -13.97 1.03
N LYS A 57 1.27 -13.40 1.81
CA LYS A 57 2.56 -14.03 2.13
C LYS A 57 2.41 -15.34 2.91
N ARG A 58 1.39 -15.46 3.76
CA ARG A 58 1.12 -16.69 4.52
C ARG A 58 0.57 -17.77 3.60
N GLU A 59 -0.39 -17.45 2.75
CA GLU A 59 -1.02 -18.37 1.81
C GLU A 59 -0.03 -18.85 0.73
N ALA A 60 0.80 -17.94 0.20
CA ALA A 60 1.83 -18.27 -0.80
C ALA A 60 2.92 -19.23 -0.28
N ARG A 61 3.06 -19.38 1.05
CA ARG A 61 3.99 -20.36 1.65
C ARG A 61 3.35 -21.73 1.86
N GLN A 62 2.03 -21.82 1.79
CA GLN A 62 1.27 -23.05 2.03
C GLN A 62 0.92 -23.80 0.73
N ASN A 63 1.06 -23.12 -0.42
CA ASN A 63 1.08 -23.71 -1.76
C ASN A 63 2.51 -23.99 -2.21
#